data_AF-G0UQT6-F1
#
_entry.id   AF-G0UQT6-F1
#
_cell.length_a   1.000
_cell.length_b   1.000
_cell.length_c   1.000
_cell.angle_alpha   90.00
_cell.angle_beta   90.00
_cell.angle_gamma   90.00
#
_symmetry.space_group_name_H-M   'P 1'
#
loop_
_entity.id
_entity.type
_entity.pdbx_description
1 polymer ?
#
loop_
_entity_poly.entity_id
_entity_poly.type
_entity_poly.pdbx_seq_one_letter_code
_entity_poly.pdbx_strand_id
1 'polypeptide(L)'
;MLLQRLQTILNAGTRVAGSLTPGHLKVMSLLAINGTWETPRRALFSGRALAAVEKLPAIYWTLEWDNFTHPTPLGNRKFFNLVFSFGGGAAFRRKCEKETDGCHKAEKRGSRGRPSFAFGPNRTLSKERLGHVVLSAHWDSKNFTQFDFLGACDSAIPLVYLLESMRTMSVLSDTVAVLNALKCTAGLDDASRCDCIQQLLSPTYLAALRYYYAGDEETSACLNGKYRDGKSSRKGPIHNSFFQLLRRVEHIPATTVIFFDGEEAFVKWEGNDNTYGSSHLAKAWKKMRINATTSASHGGTALAASRFDTIDLFVLYDLMGTAGSQFHNFFPDQSGIAFAKLAHLEHMHRRRAAELWKLHEEIDELRRNSGISENEIPNSTHVDEFCVQRLPRLWCVHGPPHDMFTLYGVPKLYGSTHTSSEIAKLWLPPVDNSAPGGRGITNSRRNGAAKNLNVFFPSWEALARGAVLEAGGGVMDDHIHWLETQRVLHLIPAPFPTSWHTAQDDGSEIDGGTVVDLFRILCEFTLHLGEGWMETVS
;
A
#
# COMPACT_ATOMS: atom_id res chain seq x y z
N MET A 1 -12.49 -4.22 -10.01
CA MET A 1 -11.46 -3.41 -10.72
C MET A 1 -10.07 -4.05 -10.64
N LEU A 2 -9.51 -4.34 -9.45
CA LEU A 2 -8.16 -4.95 -9.31
C LEU A 2 -8.00 -6.23 -10.14
N LEU A 3 -8.93 -7.19 -10.01
CA LEU A 3 -8.90 -8.45 -10.77
C LEU A 3 -9.04 -8.24 -12.30
N GLN A 4 -9.74 -7.20 -12.74
CA GLN A 4 -9.83 -6.89 -14.18
C GLN A 4 -8.48 -6.38 -14.72
N ARG A 5 -7.73 -5.62 -13.90
CA ARG A 5 -6.38 -5.17 -14.24
C ARG A 5 -5.39 -6.34 -14.28
N LEU A 6 -5.49 -7.26 -13.30
CA LEU A 6 -4.76 -8.52 -13.34
C LEU A 6 -5.03 -9.25 -14.66
N GLN A 7 -6.30 -9.46 -15.02
CA GLN A 7 -6.65 -10.16 -16.26
C GLN A 7 -6.06 -9.46 -17.50
N THR A 8 -5.97 -8.12 -17.49
CA THR A 8 -5.35 -7.37 -18.59
C THR A 8 -3.85 -7.70 -18.73
N ILE A 9 -3.14 -7.85 -17.61
CA ILE A 9 -1.73 -8.26 -17.60
C ILE A 9 -1.59 -9.72 -18.06
N LEU A 10 -2.40 -10.63 -17.50
CA LEU A 10 -2.34 -12.06 -17.84
C LEU A 10 -2.68 -12.34 -19.31
N ASN A 11 -3.65 -11.60 -19.88
CA ASN A 11 -4.00 -11.69 -21.30
C ASN A 11 -2.88 -11.23 -22.25
N ALA A 12 -1.83 -10.56 -21.74
CA ALA A 12 -0.66 -10.26 -22.54
C ALA A 12 0.18 -11.52 -22.83
N GLY A 13 0.06 -12.56 -22.00
CA GLY A 13 0.84 -13.80 -22.07
C GLY A 13 2.19 -13.70 -21.34
N THR A 14 3.01 -14.73 -21.51
CA THR A 14 4.36 -14.82 -20.92
C THR A 14 5.25 -13.66 -21.34
N ARG A 15 5.95 -13.09 -20.36
CA ARG A 15 6.76 -11.86 -20.44
C ARG A 15 8.21 -12.15 -20.02
N VAL A 16 8.85 -13.06 -20.76
CA VAL A 16 10.25 -13.46 -20.50
C VAL A 16 11.19 -12.26 -20.62
N ALA A 17 11.99 -12.04 -19.59
CA ALA A 17 12.95 -10.94 -19.53
C ALA A 17 13.90 -10.92 -20.74
N GLY A 18 14.14 -9.72 -21.25
CA GLY A 18 15.03 -9.44 -22.37
C GLY A 18 14.88 -10.29 -23.64
N SER A 19 13.68 -10.85 -23.84
CA SER A 19 13.32 -11.61 -25.03
C SER A 19 12.58 -10.76 -26.08
N LEU A 20 11.98 -9.64 -25.68
CA LEU A 20 11.05 -8.84 -26.50
C LEU A 20 9.88 -9.68 -27.07
N THR A 21 9.43 -10.71 -26.35
CA THR A 21 8.23 -11.46 -26.72
C THR A 21 7.01 -10.54 -26.82
N PRO A 22 5.95 -10.94 -27.55
CA PRO A 22 4.72 -10.15 -27.61
C PRO A 22 4.14 -9.81 -26.23
N GLY A 23 4.21 -10.72 -25.26
CA GLY A 23 3.79 -10.46 -23.88
C GLY A 23 4.68 -9.45 -23.17
N HIS A 24 6.01 -9.59 -23.30
CA HIS A 24 6.98 -8.64 -22.75
C HIS A 24 6.73 -7.21 -23.26
N LEU A 25 6.58 -7.04 -24.58
CA LEU A 25 6.30 -5.73 -25.19
C LEU A 25 4.95 -5.14 -24.75
N LYS A 26 3.90 -5.97 -24.68
CA LYS A 26 2.56 -5.54 -24.26
C LYS A 26 2.54 -5.08 -22.80
N VAL A 27 3.14 -5.85 -21.89
CA VAL A 27 3.17 -5.50 -20.47
C VAL A 27 4.06 -4.28 -20.23
N MET A 28 5.23 -4.19 -20.89
CA MET A 28 6.09 -3.00 -20.84
C MET A 28 5.33 -1.73 -21.25
N SER A 29 4.59 -1.78 -22.38
CA SER A 29 3.76 -0.66 -22.82
C SER A 29 2.61 -0.37 -21.85
N LEU A 30 1.99 -1.41 -21.28
CA LEU A 30 0.92 -1.27 -20.31
C LEU A 30 1.43 -0.55 -19.06
N LEU A 31 2.56 -0.98 -18.50
CA LEU A 31 3.16 -0.35 -17.31
C LEU A 31 3.51 1.11 -17.57
N ALA A 32 4.14 1.43 -18.70
CA ALA A 32 4.46 2.79 -19.10
C ALA A 32 3.20 3.68 -19.14
N ILE A 33 2.15 3.24 -19.85
CA ILE A 33 0.89 3.99 -19.98
C ILE A 33 0.17 4.13 -18.63
N ASN A 34 0.16 3.07 -17.81
CA ASN A 34 -0.53 3.09 -16.52
C ASN A 34 0.22 3.91 -15.47
N GLY A 35 1.55 3.96 -15.53
CA GLY A 35 2.36 4.78 -14.63
C GLY A 35 2.39 6.27 -15.02
N THR A 36 2.11 6.60 -16.28
CA THR A 36 1.85 7.99 -16.74
C THR A 36 0.35 8.30 -16.82
N TRP A 37 -0.47 7.64 -16.02
CA TRP A 37 -1.92 7.82 -16.03
C TRP A 37 -2.32 9.20 -15.51
N GLU A 38 -3.25 9.85 -16.23
CA GLU A 38 -3.83 11.12 -15.83
C GLU A 38 -5.11 10.90 -15.03
N THR A 39 -5.28 11.71 -13.98
CA THR A 39 -6.50 11.72 -13.18
C THR A 39 -7.71 12.14 -14.03
N PRO A 40 -8.88 11.50 -13.89
CA PRO A 40 -10.08 11.86 -14.63
C PRO A 40 -10.73 13.12 -14.02
N ARG A 41 -10.04 14.27 -14.11
CA ARG A 41 -10.37 15.54 -13.44
C ARG A 41 -11.81 15.97 -13.65
N ARG A 42 -12.36 15.80 -14.86
CA ARG A 42 -13.76 16.12 -15.19
C ARG A 42 -14.78 15.21 -14.50
N ALA A 43 -14.40 13.98 -14.16
CA ALA A 43 -15.23 13.07 -13.39
C ALA A 43 -15.11 13.33 -11.87
N LEU A 44 -14.03 13.97 -11.42
CA LEU A 44 -13.72 14.20 -9.99
C LEU A 44 -14.16 15.60 -9.51
N PHE A 45 -14.08 16.62 -10.36
CA PHE A 45 -14.27 18.02 -9.98
C PHE A 45 -15.30 18.71 -10.87
N SER A 46 -15.89 19.80 -10.36
CA SER A 46 -16.87 20.60 -11.11
C SER A 46 -16.66 22.12 -10.95
N GLY A 47 -17.21 22.90 -11.88
CA GLY A 47 -17.19 24.37 -11.82
C GLY A 47 -15.79 24.96 -11.61
N ARG A 48 -15.65 25.81 -10.58
CA ARG A 48 -14.37 26.48 -10.24
C ARG A 48 -13.24 25.51 -9.89
N ALA A 49 -13.56 24.32 -9.37
CA ALA A 49 -12.58 23.30 -9.03
C ALA A 49 -11.91 22.75 -10.29
N LEU A 50 -12.71 22.48 -11.33
CA LEU A 50 -12.22 21.98 -12.60
C LEU A 50 -11.31 23.02 -13.27
N ALA A 51 -11.72 24.28 -13.30
CA ALA A 51 -10.91 25.37 -13.85
C ALA A 51 -9.59 25.61 -13.08
N ALA A 52 -9.56 25.30 -11.78
CA ALA A 52 -8.36 25.40 -10.96
C ALA A 52 -7.40 24.22 -11.24
N VAL A 53 -7.93 22.99 -11.28
CA VAL A 53 -7.10 21.80 -11.48
C VAL A 53 -6.50 21.72 -12.88
N GLU A 54 -7.21 22.20 -13.91
CA GLU A 54 -6.71 22.23 -15.29
C GLU A 54 -5.47 23.11 -15.48
N LYS A 55 -5.16 24.00 -14.52
CA LYS A 55 -3.94 24.82 -14.51
C LYS A 55 -2.73 24.11 -13.87
N LEU A 56 -2.94 22.95 -13.26
CA LEU A 56 -1.93 22.17 -12.56
C LEU A 56 -1.38 21.04 -13.45
N PRO A 57 -0.14 20.57 -13.23
CA PRO A 57 0.43 19.44 -13.96
C PRO A 57 -0.52 18.24 -13.94
N ALA A 58 -0.82 17.65 -15.11
CA ALA A 58 -1.77 16.54 -15.25
C ALA A 58 -1.21 15.19 -14.76
N ILE A 59 0.12 15.08 -14.70
CA ILE A 59 0.86 13.88 -14.33
C ILE A 59 1.77 14.21 -13.14
N TYR A 60 1.72 13.37 -12.11
CA TYR A 60 2.52 13.53 -10.89
C TYR A 60 3.83 12.74 -10.91
N TRP A 61 3.96 11.80 -11.84
CA TRP A 61 5.07 10.85 -11.93
C TRP A 61 5.93 11.12 -13.15
N THR A 62 7.24 11.13 -12.98
CA THR A 62 8.19 11.10 -14.11
C THR A 62 8.61 9.67 -14.37
N LEU A 63 8.67 9.26 -15.64
CA LEU A 63 9.16 7.94 -16.05
C LEU A 63 10.61 8.06 -16.54
N GLU A 64 11.50 7.28 -15.93
CA GLU A 64 12.86 7.02 -16.39
C GLU A 64 12.97 5.57 -16.88
N TRP A 65 13.56 5.40 -18.05
CA TRP A 65 13.86 4.09 -18.64
C TRP A 65 15.32 3.74 -18.34
N ASP A 66 15.54 2.69 -17.55
CA ASP A 66 16.87 2.13 -17.34
C ASP A 66 17.04 0.91 -18.24
N ASN A 67 17.67 1.16 -19.39
CA ASN A 67 17.85 0.21 -20.48
C ASN A 67 19.30 -0.26 -20.51
N PHE A 68 19.51 -1.57 -20.42
CA PHE A 68 20.86 -2.13 -20.43
C PHE A 68 20.93 -3.47 -21.17
N THR A 69 22.16 -3.90 -21.46
CA THR A 69 22.42 -5.23 -22.03
C THR A 69 23.31 -5.99 -21.07
N HIS A 70 22.98 -7.25 -20.80
CA HIS A 70 23.75 -8.10 -19.89
C HIS A 70 23.92 -9.50 -20.48
N PRO A 71 25.09 -10.16 -20.30
CA PRO A 71 25.25 -11.57 -20.65
C PRO A 71 24.39 -12.46 -19.77
N THR A 72 23.73 -13.44 -20.37
CA THR A 72 23.00 -14.51 -19.67
C THR A 72 23.50 -15.87 -20.16
N PRO A 73 23.15 -16.98 -19.50
CA PRO A 73 23.48 -18.32 -20.01
C PRO A 73 22.97 -18.59 -21.44
N LEU A 74 21.98 -17.82 -21.90
CA LEU A 74 21.37 -17.93 -23.23
C LEU A 74 21.82 -16.80 -24.18
N GLY A 75 22.98 -16.20 -23.92
CA GLY A 75 23.56 -15.09 -24.70
C GLY A 75 23.21 -13.71 -24.16
N ASN A 76 23.64 -12.65 -24.85
CA ASN A 76 23.36 -11.29 -24.43
C ASN A 76 21.87 -10.95 -24.59
N ARG A 77 21.27 -10.36 -23.55
CA ARG A 77 19.87 -9.94 -23.52
C ARG A 77 19.76 -8.45 -23.18
N LYS A 78 18.69 -7.80 -23.64
CA LYS A 78 18.38 -6.38 -23.38
C LYS A 78 17.30 -6.28 -22.32
N PHE A 79 17.52 -5.55 -21.24
CA PHE A 79 16.61 -5.45 -20.11
C PHE A 79 16.10 -4.00 -19.97
N PHE A 80 14.90 -3.86 -19.40
CA PHE A 80 14.18 -2.59 -19.29
C PHE A 80 13.56 -2.42 -17.90
N ASN A 81 14.28 -1.78 -16.98
CA ASN A 81 13.68 -1.35 -15.73
C ASN A 81 12.84 -0.09 -15.98
N LEU A 82 11.63 -0.03 -15.42
CA LEU A 82 10.80 1.18 -15.45
C LEU A 82 10.83 1.84 -14.08
N VAL A 83 11.28 3.09 -14.03
CA VAL A 83 11.45 3.85 -12.79
C VAL A 83 10.52 5.06 -12.80
N PHE A 84 9.49 5.03 -11.96
CA PHE A 84 8.55 6.15 -11.80
C PHE A 84 8.88 6.94 -10.54
N SER A 85 9.10 8.24 -10.66
CA SER A 85 9.40 9.10 -9.51
C SER A 85 8.31 10.13 -9.25
N PHE A 86 7.82 10.15 -8.01
CA PHE A 86 6.92 11.15 -7.44
C PHE A 86 7.71 12.05 -6.49
N GLY A 87 7.67 13.36 -6.73
CA GLY A 87 8.41 14.34 -5.93
C GLY A 87 7.95 14.50 -4.47
N GLY A 88 7.02 13.67 -4.00
CA GLY A 88 6.41 13.75 -2.67
C GLY A 88 5.22 14.69 -2.60
N GLY A 89 4.50 14.69 -1.48
CA GLY A 89 3.31 15.51 -1.26
C GLY A 89 3.58 17.01 -1.28
N ALA A 90 2.54 17.83 -1.46
CA ALA A 90 2.70 19.28 -1.60
C ALA A 90 3.36 19.95 -0.36
N ALA A 91 3.02 19.52 0.87
CA ALA A 91 3.66 20.02 2.08
C ALA A 91 5.08 19.50 2.22
N PHE A 92 5.35 18.24 1.84
CA PHE A 92 6.69 17.68 1.77
C PHE A 92 7.60 18.49 0.84
N ARG A 93 7.15 18.76 -0.39
CA ARG A 93 7.90 19.55 -1.38
C ARG A 93 8.19 20.98 -0.91
N ARG A 94 7.17 21.69 -0.39
CA ARG A 94 7.34 23.04 0.18
C ARG A 94 8.35 23.06 1.33
N LYS A 95 8.34 22.03 2.18
CA LYS A 95 9.32 21.89 3.26
C LYS A 95 10.72 21.71 2.67
N CYS A 96 10.89 20.82 1.69
CA CYS A 96 12.18 20.63 1.04
C CYS A 96 12.69 21.85 0.27
N GLU A 97 11.81 22.64 -0.35
CA GLU A 97 12.14 23.92 -0.99
C GLU A 97 12.61 24.96 0.04
N LYS A 98 11.88 25.11 1.16
CA LYS A 98 12.28 26.02 2.25
C LYS A 98 13.57 25.57 2.93
N GLU A 99 13.72 24.27 3.04
CA GLU A 99 14.94 23.62 3.46
C GLU A 99 15.89 23.45 2.27
N THR A 100 15.89 24.22 1.18
CA THR A 100 17.08 24.19 0.29
C THR A 100 18.34 24.78 0.98
N ASP A 101 18.19 25.26 2.23
CA ASP A 101 19.23 25.39 3.28
C ASP A 101 19.40 24.13 4.20
N GLY A 102 18.74 22.99 3.93
CA GLY A 102 18.53 21.88 4.89
C GLY A 102 17.98 20.49 4.45
N CYS A 103 17.28 20.27 3.33
CA CYS A 103 16.63 19.02 2.90
C CYS A 103 17.64 18.10 2.17
N HIS A 104 18.77 18.66 1.73
CA HIS A 104 19.96 17.89 1.37
C HIS A 104 20.96 17.75 2.53
N LYS A 105 20.61 18.14 3.76
CA LYS A 105 21.38 17.68 4.91
C LYS A 105 21.05 16.20 5.09
N ALA A 106 21.80 15.38 4.36
CA ALA A 106 22.62 14.41 5.05
C ALA A 106 23.31 15.18 6.18
N GLU A 107 22.63 15.34 7.33
CA GLU A 107 23.33 15.54 8.59
C GLU A 107 24.47 14.54 8.53
N LYS A 108 25.69 14.97 8.89
CA LYS A 108 26.87 14.11 9.03
C LYS A 108 26.52 12.87 9.86
N ARG A 109 25.85 11.89 9.27
CA ARG A 109 25.72 10.52 9.71
C ARG A 109 27.01 9.92 9.17
N GLY A 110 28.12 10.37 9.76
CA GLY A 110 29.46 9.89 9.43
C GLY A 110 29.42 8.37 9.42
N SER A 111 30.19 7.75 8.53
CA SER A 111 30.37 6.31 8.36
C SER A 111 30.20 5.56 9.68
N ARG A 112 28.97 5.26 10.07
CA ARG A 112 28.71 4.42 11.22
C ARG A 112 28.84 3.05 10.62
N GLY A 113 29.97 2.40 10.93
CA GLY A 113 30.05 0.96 10.80
C GLY A 113 28.77 0.34 11.34
N ARG A 114 28.30 -0.74 10.70
CA ARG A 114 27.08 -1.52 11.00
C ARG A 114 26.40 -1.02 12.28
N PRO A 115 25.23 -0.37 12.21
CA PRO A 115 24.56 0.07 13.43
C PRO A 115 24.43 -1.14 14.35
N SER A 116 25.10 -1.10 15.51
CA SER A 116 24.86 -2.10 16.53
C SER A 116 23.41 -1.93 16.96
N PHE A 117 22.58 -2.94 16.68
CA PHE A 117 21.16 -3.01 17.06
C PHE A 117 20.96 -3.24 18.57
N ALA A 118 21.78 -2.60 19.40
CA ALA A 118 21.38 -2.35 20.76
C ALA A 118 20.36 -1.20 20.70
N PHE A 119 19.11 -1.50 21.03
CA PHE A 119 18.14 -0.50 21.46
C PHE A 119 18.75 0.26 22.64
N GLY A 120 19.54 1.29 22.36
CA GLY A 120 19.87 2.30 23.34
C GLY A 120 18.55 2.98 23.73
N PRO A 121 18.25 3.14 25.03
CA PRO A 121 16.95 3.62 25.51
C PRO A 121 16.55 5.04 25.06
N ASN A 122 17.37 5.72 24.24
CA ASN A 122 17.25 7.15 23.94
C ASN A 122 17.12 7.54 22.45
N ARG A 123 16.99 6.60 21.48
CA ARG A 123 16.60 6.97 20.09
C ARG A 123 15.18 6.51 19.80
N THR A 124 14.23 7.46 19.90
CA THR A 124 12.85 7.27 19.48
C THR A 124 12.77 7.32 17.95
N LEU A 125 13.00 6.17 17.30
CA LEU A 125 12.78 5.99 15.85
C LEU A 125 11.34 6.37 15.43
N SER A 126 10.38 6.38 16.36
CA SER A 126 8.98 6.76 16.10
C SER A 126 8.80 8.14 15.47
N LYS A 127 9.72 9.09 15.69
CA LYS A 127 9.65 10.46 15.16
C LYS A 127 10.42 10.69 13.86
N GLU A 128 11.17 9.69 13.36
CA GLU A 128 11.90 9.83 12.10
C GLU A 128 10.90 9.85 10.93
N ARG A 129 10.95 10.92 10.12
CA ARG A 129 10.18 11.02 8.88
C ARG A 129 11.05 10.56 7.73
N LEU A 130 10.45 9.81 6.80
CA LEU A 130 11.14 9.36 5.60
C LEU A 130 11.26 10.53 4.61
N GLY A 131 12.38 10.57 3.91
CA GLY A 131 12.68 11.49 2.82
C GLY A 131 12.43 10.85 1.47
N HIS A 132 12.97 9.65 1.23
CA HIS A 132 12.78 8.92 -0.02
C HIS A 132 12.49 7.43 0.22
N VAL A 133 11.38 6.96 -0.36
CA VAL A 133 10.88 5.59 -0.30
C VAL A 133 10.91 4.97 -1.69
N VAL A 134 11.34 3.72 -1.78
CA VAL A 134 11.24 2.89 -2.99
C VAL A 134 10.21 1.80 -2.75
N LEU A 135 9.23 1.68 -3.65
CA LEU A 135 8.31 0.55 -3.75
C LEU A 135 8.64 -0.21 -5.04
N SER A 136 8.81 -1.52 -4.99
CA SER A 136 9.24 -2.27 -6.17
C SER A 136 8.61 -3.65 -6.29
N ALA A 137 8.54 -4.13 -7.52
CA ALA A 137 8.24 -5.50 -7.90
C ALA A 137 8.98 -5.82 -9.20
N HIS A 138 9.21 -7.09 -9.50
CA HIS A 138 9.63 -7.47 -10.85
C HIS A 138 8.41 -7.58 -11.77
N TRP A 139 8.62 -7.35 -13.07
CA TRP A 139 7.54 -7.39 -14.06
C TRP A 139 7.75 -8.43 -15.14
N ASP A 140 8.90 -9.09 -15.24
CA ASP A 140 9.05 -10.24 -16.09
C ASP A 140 8.29 -11.47 -15.54
N SER A 141 8.32 -12.56 -16.28
CA SER A 141 7.82 -13.86 -15.85
C SER A 141 8.83 -14.91 -16.26
N LYS A 142 8.94 -15.95 -15.46
CA LYS A 142 9.84 -17.07 -15.73
C LYS A 142 9.65 -17.67 -17.11
N ASN A 143 10.77 -18.07 -17.72
CA ASN A 143 10.75 -18.85 -18.95
C ASN A 143 10.72 -20.35 -18.63
N PHE A 144 9.61 -21.01 -18.91
CA PHE A 144 9.51 -22.46 -18.88
C PHE A 144 9.49 -23.01 -20.30
N THR A 145 10.22 -24.10 -20.55
CA THR A 145 10.24 -24.76 -21.87
C THR A 145 9.02 -25.66 -22.10
N GLN A 146 8.30 -26.00 -21.03
CA GLN A 146 7.25 -27.02 -21.01
C GLN A 146 5.84 -26.42 -21.10
N PHE A 147 5.65 -25.17 -20.71
CA PHE A 147 4.35 -24.49 -20.68
C PHE A 147 4.53 -22.98 -20.69
N ASP A 148 3.48 -22.27 -21.09
CA ASP A 148 3.41 -20.81 -20.95
C ASP A 148 3.16 -20.46 -19.49
N PHE A 149 4.13 -19.81 -18.86
CA PHE A 149 4.00 -19.34 -17.48
C PHE A 149 3.49 -17.89 -17.48
N LEU A 150 2.37 -17.66 -16.80
CA LEU A 150 1.76 -16.34 -16.73
C LEU A 150 2.20 -15.55 -15.49
N GLY A 151 2.62 -16.20 -14.41
CA GLY A 151 3.13 -15.50 -13.21
C GLY A 151 2.12 -14.53 -12.62
N ALA A 152 0.96 -15.04 -12.18
CA ALA A 152 -0.12 -14.21 -11.67
C ALA A 152 0.16 -13.66 -10.25
N CYS A 153 0.62 -14.51 -9.35
CA CYS A 153 1.20 -14.06 -8.07
C CYS A 153 2.64 -13.54 -8.23
N ASP A 154 3.32 -13.96 -9.32
CA ASP A 154 4.75 -13.85 -9.57
C ASP A 154 5.08 -13.06 -10.87
N SER A 155 4.99 -11.73 -10.92
CA SER A 155 4.51 -10.79 -9.91
C SER A 155 3.37 -9.91 -10.46
N ALA A 156 2.46 -10.45 -11.27
CA ALA A 156 1.41 -9.65 -11.91
C ALA A 156 0.47 -8.94 -10.90
N ILE A 157 0.12 -9.56 -9.78
CA ILE A 157 -0.63 -8.91 -8.69
C ILE A 157 0.16 -7.77 -8.03
N PRO A 158 1.44 -7.96 -7.62
CA PRO A 158 2.30 -6.84 -7.20
C PRO A 158 2.31 -5.65 -8.17
N LEU A 159 2.34 -5.88 -9.50
CA LEU A 159 2.23 -4.81 -10.49
C LEU A 159 0.91 -4.03 -10.36
N VAL A 160 -0.21 -4.73 -10.18
CA VAL A 160 -1.52 -4.11 -9.98
C VAL A 160 -1.53 -3.25 -8.72
N TYR A 161 -0.98 -3.73 -7.61
CA TYR A 161 -0.94 -2.95 -6.37
C TYR A 161 -0.18 -1.65 -6.52
N LEU A 162 1.03 -1.69 -7.09
CA LEU A 162 1.86 -0.51 -7.25
C LEU A 162 1.22 0.52 -8.19
N LEU A 163 0.66 0.07 -9.32
CA LEU A 163 -0.06 0.96 -10.25
C LEU A 163 -1.28 1.60 -9.60
N GLU A 164 -2.05 0.86 -8.80
CA GLU A 164 -3.23 1.42 -8.13
C GLU A 164 -2.86 2.35 -6.97
N SER A 165 -1.76 2.10 -6.25
CA SER A 165 -1.22 3.04 -5.28
C SER A 165 -0.81 4.36 -5.95
N MET A 166 -0.15 4.31 -7.12
CA MET A 166 0.18 5.51 -7.91
C MET A 166 -1.07 6.30 -8.30
N ARG A 167 -2.15 5.63 -8.71
CA ARG A 167 -3.43 6.28 -9.04
C ARG A 167 -4.08 6.94 -7.83
N THR A 168 -4.16 6.22 -6.70
CA THR A 168 -4.72 6.77 -5.46
C THR A 168 -3.94 8.01 -5.01
N MET A 169 -2.61 7.96 -5.01
CA MET A 169 -1.77 9.11 -4.70
C MET A 169 -2.02 10.30 -5.63
N SER A 170 -2.22 10.06 -6.93
CA SER A 170 -2.48 11.11 -7.93
C SER A 170 -3.85 11.78 -7.72
N VAL A 171 -4.91 10.99 -7.51
CA VAL A 171 -6.27 11.50 -7.26
C VAL A 171 -6.32 12.33 -5.97
N LEU A 172 -5.70 11.84 -4.90
CA LEU A 172 -5.64 12.55 -3.63
C LEU A 172 -4.79 13.83 -3.72
N SER A 173 -3.68 13.79 -4.47
CA SER A 173 -2.84 14.96 -4.71
C SER A 173 -3.57 16.06 -5.47
N ASP A 174 -4.35 15.71 -6.51
CA ASP A 174 -5.21 16.66 -7.21
C ASP A 174 -6.24 17.29 -6.29
N THR A 175 -6.88 16.48 -5.46
CA THR A 175 -7.88 16.95 -4.48
C THR A 175 -7.27 17.99 -3.54
N VAL A 176 -6.09 17.69 -2.99
CA VAL A 176 -5.32 18.63 -2.17
C VAL A 176 -4.95 19.90 -2.93
N ALA A 177 -4.47 19.76 -4.17
CA ALA A 177 -3.99 20.90 -4.94
C ALA A 177 -5.12 21.86 -5.29
N VAL A 178 -6.30 21.35 -5.63
CA VAL A 178 -7.52 22.14 -5.83
C VAL A 178 -7.93 22.88 -4.55
N LEU A 179 -7.94 22.18 -3.42
CA LEU A 179 -8.31 22.77 -2.14
C LEU A 179 -7.37 23.90 -1.74
N ASN A 180 -6.07 23.72 -1.96
CA ASN A 180 -5.06 24.75 -1.72
C ASN A 180 -5.20 25.93 -2.69
N ALA A 181 -5.41 25.67 -3.99
CA ALA A 181 -5.58 26.72 -5.01
C ALA A 181 -6.81 27.61 -4.74
N LEU A 182 -7.88 27.03 -4.18
CA LEU A 182 -9.12 27.73 -3.87
C LEU A 182 -9.20 28.22 -2.41
N LYS A 183 -8.10 28.11 -1.66
CA LYS A 183 -7.99 28.53 -0.24
C LYS A 183 -9.07 27.91 0.64
N CYS A 184 -9.43 26.66 0.37
CA CYS A 184 -10.47 25.94 1.08
C CYS A 184 -9.99 25.16 2.31
N THR A 185 -8.72 25.33 2.68
CA THR A 185 -8.09 24.68 3.83
C THR A 185 -7.59 25.69 4.86
N ALA A 186 -7.06 26.84 4.43
CA ALA A 186 -6.42 27.83 5.30
C ALA A 186 -7.39 28.95 5.74
N GLY A 187 -7.42 29.22 7.05
CA GLY A 187 -8.18 30.36 7.63
C GLY A 187 -9.70 30.18 7.71
N LEU A 188 -10.23 29.08 7.15
CA LEU A 188 -11.63 28.71 7.29
C LEU A 188 -11.87 27.95 8.60
N ASP A 189 -13.04 28.18 9.20
CA ASP A 189 -13.61 27.29 10.21
C ASP A 189 -13.98 25.93 9.61
N ASP A 190 -14.29 24.99 10.48
CA ASP A 190 -14.48 23.59 10.13
C ASP A 190 -15.75 23.35 9.27
N ALA A 191 -16.82 24.12 9.50
CA ALA A 191 -18.02 24.06 8.67
C ALA A 191 -17.75 24.62 7.27
N SER A 192 -17.06 25.76 7.19
CA SER A 192 -16.65 26.39 5.93
C SER A 192 -15.74 25.48 5.08
N ARG A 193 -14.86 24.69 5.70
CA ARG A 193 -14.05 23.67 4.98
C ARG A 193 -14.92 22.57 4.38
N CYS A 194 -15.89 22.07 5.14
CA CYS A 194 -16.82 21.04 4.68
C CYS A 194 -17.70 21.52 3.53
N ASP A 195 -18.23 22.74 3.63
CA ASP A 195 -19.02 23.36 2.58
C ASP A 195 -18.18 23.56 1.31
N CYS A 196 -16.92 23.96 1.45
CA CYS A 196 -16.07 24.09 0.27
C CYS A 196 -15.88 22.74 -0.44
N ILE A 197 -15.51 21.67 0.27
CA ILE A 197 -15.30 20.35 -0.37
C ILE A 197 -16.54 19.92 -1.17
N GLN A 198 -17.73 20.07 -0.59
CA GLN A 198 -18.98 19.70 -1.27
C GLN A 198 -19.21 20.47 -2.56
N GLN A 199 -18.81 21.74 -2.63
CA GLN A 199 -18.97 22.57 -3.83
C GLN A 199 -17.91 22.27 -4.91
N LEU A 200 -16.78 21.68 -4.53
CA LEU A 200 -15.65 21.46 -5.46
C LEU A 200 -15.68 20.08 -6.10
N LEU A 201 -16.08 19.07 -5.34
CA LEU A 201 -16.14 17.69 -5.82
C LEU A 201 -17.36 17.47 -6.72
N SER A 202 -17.21 16.60 -7.71
CA SER A 202 -18.34 16.20 -8.55
C SER A 202 -19.36 15.39 -7.75
N PRO A 203 -20.63 15.31 -8.19
CA PRO A 203 -21.63 14.46 -7.56
C PRO A 203 -21.19 12.99 -7.47
N THR A 204 -20.50 12.48 -8.50
CA THR A 204 -19.99 11.11 -8.54
C THR A 204 -18.91 10.89 -7.50
N TYR A 205 -17.96 11.82 -7.37
CA TYR A 205 -16.88 11.68 -6.39
C TYR A 205 -17.41 11.82 -4.95
N LEU A 206 -18.34 12.75 -4.71
CA LEU A 206 -19.04 12.86 -3.44
C LEU A 206 -19.80 11.58 -3.09
N ALA A 207 -20.48 10.96 -4.05
CA ALA A 207 -21.19 9.70 -3.81
C ALA A 207 -20.22 8.58 -3.39
N ALA A 208 -19.06 8.48 -4.05
CA ALA A 208 -18.04 7.50 -3.70
C ALA A 208 -17.44 7.74 -2.30
N LEU A 209 -17.15 9.00 -1.94
CA LEU A 209 -16.65 9.35 -0.61
C LEU A 209 -17.71 9.12 0.47
N ARG A 210 -18.97 9.50 0.22
CA ARG A 210 -20.10 9.25 1.12
C ARG A 210 -20.30 7.76 1.34
N TYR A 211 -20.12 6.93 0.32
CA TYR A 211 -20.14 5.48 0.46
C TYR A 211 -18.95 4.98 1.31
N TYR A 212 -17.73 5.43 1.01
CA TYR A 212 -16.53 4.94 1.71
C TYR A 212 -16.47 5.33 3.19
N TYR A 213 -16.87 6.56 3.51
CA TYR A 213 -16.83 7.14 4.85
C TYR A 213 -18.19 7.13 5.56
N ALA A 214 -19.14 6.32 5.10
CA ALA A 214 -20.51 6.41 5.60
C ALA A 214 -20.64 6.11 7.11
N GLY A 215 -19.74 5.28 7.68
CA GLY A 215 -19.66 5.00 9.11
C GLY A 215 -18.68 5.87 9.91
N ASP A 216 -18.13 6.93 9.31
CA ASP A 216 -17.43 7.99 10.03
C ASP A 216 -18.40 9.16 10.17
N GLU A 217 -18.96 9.38 11.37
CA GLU A 217 -20.00 10.40 11.60
C GLU A 217 -19.53 11.81 11.26
N GLU A 218 -18.29 12.19 11.61
CA GLU A 218 -17.75 13.52 11.34
C GLU A 218 -17.54 13.73 9.84
N THR A 219 -16.93 12.75 9.17
CA THR A 219 -16.72 12.78 7.72
C THR A 219 -18.05 12.74 6.97
N SER A 220 -18.99 11.91 7.39
CA SER A 220 -20.32 11.80 6.80
C SER A 220 -21.11 13.10 6.98
N ALA A 221 -21.12 13.72 8.17
CA ALA A 221 -21.77 15.00 8.40
C ALA A 221 -21.18 16.10 7.49
N CYS A 222 -19.85 16.11 7.34
CA CYS A 222 -19.11 17.02 6.48
C CYS A 222 -19.44 16.84 4.99
N LEU A 223 -19.50 15.60 4.49
CA LEU A 223 -19.81 15.32 3.09
C LEU A 223 -21.30 15.50 2.75
N ASN A 224 -22.19 15.52 3.74
CA ASN A 224 -23.63 15.65 3.57
C ASN A 224 -24.17 17.07 3.82
N GLY A 225 -23.31 18.06 4.12
CA GLY A 225 -23.75 19.43 4.43
C GLY A 225 -24.53 19.55 5.73
N LYS A 226 -24.34 18.58 6.64
CA LYS A 226 -24.99 18.54 7.96
C LYS A 226 -24.05 18.92 9.10
N TYR A 227 -22.78 19.16 8.79
CA TYR A 227 -21.80 19.60 9.78
C TYR A 227 -22.20 20.97 10.33
N ARG A 228 -22.39 21.06 11.66
CA ARG A 228 -22.72 22.31 12.35
C ARG A 228 -21.61 22.61 13.35
N ASP A 229 -21.07 23.80 13.27
CA ASP A 229 -20.08 24.28 14.24
C ASP A 229 -20.80 24.50 15.58
N GLY A 230 -20.73 23.54 16.52
CA GLY A 230 -21.56 23.60 17.73
C GLY A 230 -21.28 22.54 18.81
N LYS A 231 -20.69 23.01 19.93
CA LYS A 231 -20.67 22.41 21.28
C LYS A 231 -20.01 21.02 21.49
N SER A 232 -19.12 20.56 20.62
CA SER A 232 -18.09 19.62 21.09
C SER A 232 -17.09 20.41 21.95
N SER A 233 -16.86 19.99 23.20
CA SER A 233 -15.95 20.62 24.16
C SER A 233 -14.47 20.59 23.75
N ARG A 234 -14.16 20.10 22.54
CA ARG A 234 -12.80 20.04 22.01
C ARG A 234 -12.56 21.25 21.10
N LYS A 235 -11.93 22.30 21.63
CA LYS A 235 -11.18 23.27 20.82
C LYS A 235 -10.04 22.50 20.12
N GLY A 236 -10.28 21.98 18.93
CA GLY A 236 -9.32 21.22 18.15
C GLY A 236 -9.78 21.07 16.69
N PRO A 237 -8.86 20.79 15.75
CA PRO A 237 -9.21 20.56 14.34
C PRO A 237 -10.14 19.33 14.20
N ILE A 238 -11.08 19.36 13.23
CA ILE A 238 -11.92 18.19 12.86
C ILE A 238 -11.08 16.91 12.83
N HIS A 239 -11.55 15.85 13.49
CA HIS A 239 -10.97 14.50 13.40
C HIS A 239 -11.60 13.71 12.23
N ASN A 240 -11.94 14.40 11.14
CA ASN A 240 -12.50 13.83 9.92
C ASN A 240 -11.44 13.00 9.18
N SER A 241 -11.70 11.70 9.03
CA SER A 241 -10.77 10.74 8.42
C SER A 241 -10.43 11.09 6.97
N PHE A 242 -11.33 11.72 6.22
CA PHE A 242 -11.03 12.17 4.87
C PHE A 242 -10.03 13.35 4.87
N PHE A 243 -10.21 14.34 5.74
CA PHE A 243 -9.22 15.41 5.89
C PHE A 243 -7.87 14.90 6.43
N GLN A 244 -7.88 13.90 7.31
CA GLN A 244 -6.64 13.22 7.73
C GLN A 244 -5.95 12.54 6.54
N LEU A 245 -6.70 11.85 5.67
CA LEU A 245 -6.18 11.27 4.44
C LEU A 245 -5.57 12.32 3.50
N LEU A 246 -6.23 13.47 3.35
CA LEU A 246 -5.71 14.58 2.56
C LEU A 246 -4.45 15.20 3.19
N ARG A 247 -4.39 15.28 4.52
CA ARG A 247 -3.16 15.68 5.23
C ARG A 247 -2.03 14.68 5.00
N ARG A 248 -2.32 13.37 5.02
CA ARG A 248 -1.35 12.31 4.74
C ARG A 248 -0.74 12.48 3.37
N VAL A 249 -1.56 12.61 2.32
CA VAL A 249 -1.05 12.79 0.95
C VAL A 249 -0.21 14.06 0.79
N GLU A 250 -0.51 15.14 1.53
CA GLU A 250 0.32 16.34 1.54
C GLU A 250 1.75 16.10 2.08
N HIS A 251 1.93 15.11 2.96
CA HIS A 251 3.18 14.85 3.66
C HIS A 251 3.92 13.61 3.18
N ILE A 252 3.39 12.86 2.21
CA ILE A 252 4.06 11.68 1.66
C ILE A 252 5.48 12.05 1.21
N PRO A 253 6.50 11.23 1.55
CA PRO A 253 7.88 11.44 1.11
C PRO A 253 8.03 11.41 -0.41
N ALA A 254 9.21 11.75 -0.92
CA ALA A 254 9.54 11.38 -2.29
C ALA A 254 9.37 9.86 -2.45
N THR A 255 8.66 9.42 -3.48
CA THR A 255 8.36 8.00 -3.69
C THR A 255 8.81 7.61 -5.08
N THR A 256 9.61 6.54 -5.16
CA THR A 256 9.96 5.91 -6.43
C THR A 256 9.28 4.55 -6.51
N VAL A 257 8.62 4.27 -7.62
CA VAL A 257 8.09 2.95 -7.96
C VAL A 257 8.99 2.34 -9.03
N ILE A 258 9.51 1.14 -8.79
CA ILE A 258 10.39 0.44 -9.72
C ILE A 258 9.76 -0.87 -10.14
N PHE A 259 9.68 -1.07 -11.46
CA PHE A 259 9.39 -2.37 -12.05
C PHE A 259 10.67 -2.95 -12.62
N PHE A 260 11.22 -3.98 -11.97
CA PHE A 260 12.46 -4.64 -12.39
C PHE A 260 12.22 -5.64 -13.53
N ASP A 261 13.12 -5.66 -14.52
CA ASP A 261 13.13 -6.68 -15.58
C ASP A 261 14.27 -7.69 -15.31
N GLY A 262 13.98 -8.97 -15.48
CA GLY A 262 14.96 -10.04 -15.30
C GLY A 262 15.24 -10.33 -13.84
N GLU A 263 14.21 -10.40 -13.01
CA GLU A 263 14.34 -11.06 -11.70
C GLU A 263 14.69 -12.55 -11.92
N GLU A 264 14.02 -13.16 -12.90
CA GLU A 264 14.01 -14.60 -13.06
C GLU A 264 15.30 -15.15 -13.67
N ALA A 265 15.72 -16.30 -13.15
CA ALA A 265 16.78 -17.08 -13.77
C ALA A 265 16.35 -17.62 -15.14
N PHE A 266 17.24 -17.52 -16.15
CA PHE A 266 17.00 -18.09 -17.48
C PHE A 266 17.19 -19.60 -17.52
N VAL A 267 18.12 -20.13 -16.73
CA VAL A 267 18.45 -21.57 -16.68
C VAL A 267 18.37 -22.08 -15.24
N LYS A 268 19.09 -21.46 -14.32
CA LYS A 268 19.14 -21.90 -12.92
C LYS A 268 19.48 -20.73 -12.01
N TRP A 269 18.76 -20.61 -10.89
CA TRP A 269 19.01 -19.58 -9.88
C TRP A 269 20.34 -19.82 -9.16
N GLU A 270 21.45 -19.51 -9.81
CA GLU A 270 22.82 -19.66 -9.31
C GLU A 270 23.73 -18.57 -9.87
N GLY A 271 24.69 -18.12 -9.06
CA GLY A 271 25.64 -17.09 -9.47
C GLY A 271 24.93 -15.80 -9.91
N ASN A 272 25.16 -15.40 -11.16
CA ASN A 272 24.61 -14.16 -11.75
C ASN A 272 23.40 -14.42 -12.66
N ASP A 273 22.81 -15.62 -12.66
CA ASP A 273 21.58 -15.92 -13.43
C ASP A 273 20.33 -15.67 -12.58
N ASN A 274 20.12 -14.42 -12.19
CA ASN A 274 18.99 -13.90 -11.40
C ASN A 274 19.13 -12.39 -11.22
N THR A 275 18.04 -11.71 -10.85
CA THR A 275 18.01 -10.31 -10.35
C THR A 275 18.80 -9.32 -11.21
N TYR A 276 18.80 -9.52 -12.53
CA TYR A 276 19.58 -8.77 -13.51
C TYR A 276 19.25 -7.27 -13.44
N GLY A 277 17.96 -6.93 -13.49
CA GLY A 277 17.43 -5.57 -13.40
C GLY A 277 17.83 -4.87 -12.12
N SER A 278 17.52 -5.50 -10.98
CA SER A 278 17.83 -4.94 -9.66
C SER A 278 19.34 -4.77 -9.44
N SER A 279 20.15 -5.78 -9.80
CA SER A 279 21.60 -5.71 -9.65
C SER A 279 22.21 -4.57 -10.48
N HIS A 280 21.74 -4.40 -11.72
CA HIS A 280 22.18 -3.31 -12.59
C HIS A 280 21.85 -1.95 -11.98
N LEU A 281 20.57 -1.73 -11.64
CA LEU A 281 20.09 -0.44 -11.18
C LEU A 281 20.72 -0.04 -9.85
N ALA A 282 20.86 -0.96 -8.89
CA ALA A 282 21.52 -0.70 -7.62
C ALA A 282 22.98 -0.26 -7.82
N LYS A 283 23.74 -0.93 -8.71
CA LYS A 283 25.11 -0.55 -9.05
C LYS A 283 25.18 0.82 -9.74
N ALA A 284 24.22 1.13 -10.61
CA ALA A 284 24.12 2.43 -11.27
C ALA A 284 23.83 3.55 -10.26
N TRP A 285 22.86 3.35 -9.38
CA TRP A 285 22.45 4.35 -8.37
C TRP A 285 23.51 4.61 -7.31
N LYS A 286 24.34 3.62 -6.95
CA LYS A 286 25.51 3.84 -6.08
C LYS A 286 26.57 4.74 -6.72
N LYS A 287 26.65 4.75 -8.06
CA LYS A 287 27.59 5.60 -8.82
C LYS A 287 27.03 6.99 -9.09
N MET A 288 25.71 7.11 -9.24
CA MET A 288 25.03 8.37 -9.55
C MET A 288 25.08 9.34 -8.37
N ARG A 289 25.93 10.37 -8.45
CA ARG A 289 26.06 11.40 -7.42
C ARG A 289 24.96 12.45 -7.57
N ILE A 290 24.33 12.82 -6.46
CA ILE A 290 23.38 13.94 -6.41
C ILE A 290 24.18 15.19 -6.03
N ASN A 291 24.21 16.17 -6.92
CA ASN A 291 24.88 17.44 -6.64
C ASN A 291 24.11 18.16 -5.53
N ALA A 292 24.74 18.30 -4.35
CA ALA A 292 24.28 19.26 -3.36
C ALA A 292 24.47 20.66 -3.96
N THR A 293 23.36 21.34 -4.27
CA THR A 293 23.41 22.74 -4.70
C THR A 293 23.96 23.60 -3.56
N THR A 294 25.25 23.94 -3.68
CA THR A 294 25.97 25.10 -3.12
C THR A 294 25.64 25.52 -1.68
N SER A 295 26.51 25.15 -0.75
CA SER A 295 26.90 26.03 0.36
C SER A 295 28.42 26.02 0.48
N ALA A 296 29.06 26.79 -0.40
CA ALA A 296 30.44 27.21 -0.24
C ALA A 296 30.51 28.22 0.92
N SER A 297 30.60 27.73 2.15
CA SER A 297 30.97 28.61 3.27
C SER A 297 31.65 27.94 4.46
N HIS A 298 31.74 26.62 4.58
CA HIS A 298 32.50 25.97 5.66
C HIS A 298 33.34 24.81 5.11
N GLY A 299 34.66 24.92 5.21
CA GLY A 299 35.69 24.05 4.61
C GLY A 299 35.70 22.60 5.06
N GLY A 300 34.66 21.84 4.69
CA GLY A 300 34.64 20.38 4.73
C GLY A 300 34.02 19.85 3.45
N THR A 301 34.76 19.04 2.69
CA THR A 301 34.26 18.31 1.53
C THR A 301 33.22 17.28 1.98
N ALA A 302 31.94 17.63 1.99
CA ALA A 302 30.87 16.66 2.09
C ALA A 302 30.91 15.81 0.80
N LEU A 303 31.21 14.52 0.93
CA LEU A 303 31.08 13.58 -0.18
C LEU A 303 29.63 13.65 -0.69
N ALA A 304 29.45 13.94 -1.98
CA ALA A 304 28.14 13.95 -2.61
C ALA A 304 27.47 12.57 -2.41
N ALA A 305 26.31 12.56 -1.74
CA ALA A 305 25.52 11.35 -1.55
C ALA A 305 25.13 10.78 -2.93
N SER A 306 25.15 9.46 -3.06
CA SER A 306 24.63 8.81 -4.26
C SER A 306 23.10 8.74 -4.22
N ARG A 307 22.45 8.49 -5.36
CA ARG A 307 20.99 8.25 -5.39
C ARG A 307 20.59 7.08 -4.50
N PHE A 308 21.42 6.05 -4.44
CA PHE A 308 21.24 4.90 -3.55
C PHE A 308 21.21 5.31 -2.07
N ASP A 309 22.10 6.21 -1.65
CA ASP A 309 22.20 6.67 -0.25
C ASP A 309 20.98 7.48 0.22
N THR A 310 20.13 7.94 -0.70
CA THR A 310 18.91 8.68 -0.35
C THR A 310 17.77 7.79 0.13
N ILE A 311 17.84 6.48 -0.12
CA ILE A 311 16.73 5.56 0.14
C ILE A 311 16.63 5.26 1.64
N ASP A 312 15.58 5.75 2.28
CA ASP A 312 15.30 5.51 3.70
C ASP A 312 14.57 4.19 3.96
N LEU A 313 13.77 3.76 2.97
CA LEU A 313 13.01 2.52 2.98
C LEU A 313 12.89 1.99 1.54
N PHE A 314 13.39 0.77 1.33
CA PHE A 314 13.18 -0.03 0.13
C PHE A 314 12.16 -1.14 0.44
N VAL A 315 11.06 -1.21 -0.32
CA VAL A 315 9.99 -2.18 -0.14
C VAL A 315 9.84 -3.03 -1.40
N LEU A 316 10.00 -4.34 -1.27
CA LEU A 316 9.85 -5.30 -2.38
C LEU A 316 8.57 -6.12 -2.20
N TYR A 317 7.75 -6.17 -3.24
CA TYR A 317 6.48 -6.89 -3.28
C TYR A 317 6.64 -8.11 -4.19
N ASP A 318 6.35 -9.30 -3.66
CA ASP A 318 6.50 -10.54 -4.42
C ASP A 318 5.52 -11.64 -3.95
N LEU A 319 5.18 -12.57 -4.87
CA LEU A 319 4.33 -13.76 -4.68
C LEU A 319 2.99 -13.52 -3.97
N MET A 320 2.30 -12.42 -4.28
CA MET A 320 1.09 -12.00 -3.57
C MET A 320 -0.22 -12.43 -4.25
N GLY A 321 -1.29 -12.57 -3.46
CA GLY A 321 -2.67 -12.56 -3.95
C GLY A 321 -3.45 -13.86 -3.73
N THR A 322 -2.80 -14.94 -3.31
CA THR A 322 -3.48 -16.20 -2.95
C THR A 322 -4.04 -16.14 -1.53
N ALA A 323 -5.16 -16.83 -1.29
CA ALA A 323 -5.72 -16.97 0.05
C ALA A 323 -4.70 -17.59 1.01
N GLY A 324 -4.68 -17.13 2.26
CA GLY A 324 -3.76 -17.65 3.29
C GLY A 324 -2.35 -17.07 3.24
N SER A 325 -2.10 -16.06 2.40
CA SER A 325 -0.82 -15.35 2.36
C SER A 325 -0.45 -14.83 3.75
N GLN A 326 0.73 -15.21 4.26
CA GLN A 326 1.29 -14.67 5.51
C GLN A 326 2.67 -14.09 5.24
N PHE A 327 2.86 -12.82 5.57
CA PHE A 327 4.12 -12.11 5.46
C PHE A 327 4.87 -12.12 6.78
N HIS A 328 6.19 -12.20 6.70
CA HIS A 328 7.06 -12.30 7.87
C HIS A 328 8.03 -11.12 7.97
N ASN A 329 8.46 -10.83 9.19
CA ASN A 329 9.43 -9.79 9.47
C ASN A 329 10.85 -10.32 9.21
N PHE A 330 11.27 -10.34 7.95
CA PHE A 330 12.58 -10.86 7.53
C PHE A 330 13.76 -10.08 8.11
N PHE A 331 13.61 -8.77 8.31
CA PHE A 331 14.65 -7.89 8.83
C PHE A 331 14.19 -7.08 10.05
N PRO A 332 13.97 -7.72 11.23
CA PRO A 332 13.39 -7.05 12.40
C PRO A 332 14.16 -5.80 12.84
N ASP A 333 15.47 -5.89 12.77
CA ASP A 333 16.38 -4.81 13.13
C ASP A 333 16.37 -3.66 12.10
N GLN A 334 16.21 -3.93 10.80
CA GLN A 334 16.20 -2.89 9.76
C GLN A 334 14.81 -2.29 9.54
N SER A 335 13.81 -3.13 9.26
CA SER A 335 12.48 -2.74 8.81
C SER A 335 11.36 -3.18 9.75
N GLY A 336 11.67 -3.69 10.94
CA GLY A 336 10.65 -4.19 11.87
C GLY A 336 9.61 -3.13 12.25
N ILE A 337 9.98 -1.85 12.27
CA ILE A 337 9.03 -0.75 12.50
C ILE A 337 8.05 -0.55 11.33
N ALA A 338 8.48 -0.81 10.10
CA ALA A 338 7.62 -0.79 8.92
C ALA A 338 6.66 -1.98 8.93
N PHE A 339 7.17 -3.16 9.30
CA PHE A 339 6.34 -4.35 9.50
C PHE A 339 5.30 -4.14 10.60
N ALA A 340 5.71 -3.55 11.73
CA ALA A 340 4.80 -3.21 12.82
C ALA A 340 3.67 -2.27 12.38
N LYS A 341 3.97 -1.31 11.49
CA LYS A 341 2.95 -0.42 10.92
C LYS A 341 1.95 -1.20 10.05
N LEU A 342 2.40 -2.14 9.23
CA LEU A 342 1.52 -3.02 8.44
C LEU A 342 0.61 -3.86 9.34
N ALA A 343 1.16 -4.51 10.36
CA ALA A 343 0.39 -5.29 11.33
C ALA A 343 -0.63 -4.42 12.09
N HIS A 344 -0.27 -3.19 12.44
CA HIS A 344 -1.19 -2.25 13.07
C HIS A 344 -2.33 -1.84 12.14
N LEU A 345 -2.03 -1.51 10.88
CA LEU A 345 -3.05 -1.14 9.88
C LEU A 345 -4.00 -2.30 9.60
N GLU A 346 -3.48 -3.51 9.44
CA GLU A 346 -4.30 -4.70 9.33
C GLU A 346 -5.23 -4.87 10.54
N HIS A 347 -4.70 -4.73 11.76
CA HIS A 347 -5.50 -4.81 12.98
C HIS A 347 -6.63 -3.76 13.00
N MET A 348 -6.33 -2.52 12.57
CA MET A 348 -7.33 -1.45 12.49
C MET A 348 -8.43 -1.76 11.46
N HIS A 349 -8.07 -2.26 10.28
CA HIS A 349 -9.06 -2.69 9.28
C HIS A 349 -9.92 -3.84 9.81
N ARG A 350 -9.32 -4.85 10.45
CA ARG A 350 -10.06 -6.00 11.03
C ARG A 350 -11.01 -5.58 12.15
N ARG A 351 -10.59 -4.67 13.03
CA ARG A 351 -11.46 -4.13 14.08
C ARG A 351 -12.65 -3.39 13.49
N ARG A 352 -12.41 -2.53 12.51
CA ARG A 352 -13.46 -1.80 11.81
C ARG A 352 -14.45 -2.76 11.13
N ALA A 353 -13.94 -3.77 10.43
CA ALA A 353 -14.74 -4.84 9.85
C ALA A 353 -15.63 -5.54 10.90
N ALA A 354 -15.06 -5.92 12.05
CA ALA A 354 -15.79 -6.58 13.12
C ALA A 354 -16.89 -5.69 13.75
N GLU A 355 -16.62 -4.40 13.90
CA GLU A 355 -17.62 -3.42 14.39
C GLU A 355 -18.80 -3.29 13.42
N LEU A 356 -18.52 -3.22 12.11
CA LEU A 356 -19.57 -3.17 11.08
C LEU A 356 -20.37 -4.47 11.01
N TRP A 357 -19.71 -5.61 11.19
CA TRP A 357 -20.39 -6.90 11.22
C TRP A 357 -21.40 -7.00 12.37
N LYS A 358 -21.04 -6.58 13.60
CA LYS A 358 -21.98 -6.59 14.74
C LYS A 358 -23.25 -5.82 14.41
N LEU A 359 -23.09 -4.68 13.75
CA LEU A 359 -24.21 -3.84 13.33
C LEU A 359 -25.09 -4.51 12.27
N HIS A 360 -24.49 -5.31 11.38
CA HIS A 360 -25.23 -6.09 10.38
C HIS A 360 -26.03 -7.23 11.03
N GLU A 361 -25.43 -7.98 11.96
CA GLU A 361 -26.15 -9.05 12.69
C GLU A 361 -27.33 -8.49 13.50
N GLU A 362 -27.16 -7.35 14.15
CA GLU A 362 -28.27 -6.68 14.85
C GLU A 362 -29.43 -6.35 13.90
N ILE A 363 -29.15 -5.93 12.67
CA ILE A 363 -30.17 -5.62 11.67
C ILE A 363 -30.85 -6.90 11.18
N ASP A 364 -30.10 -7.97 10.93
CA ASP A 364 -30.66 -9.24 10.49
C ASP A 364 -31.49 -9.92 11.59
N GLU A 365 -31.11 -9.79 12.86
CA GLU A 365 -31.95 -10.20 14.00
C GLU A 365 -33.26 -9.41 14.05
N LEU A 366 -33.20 -8.09 13.88
CA LEU A 366 -34.39 -7.25 13.84
C LEU A 366 -35.33 -7.62 12.69
N ARG A 367 -34.79 -7.97 11.50
CA ARG A 367 -35.57 -8.47 10.36
C ARG A 367 -36.30 -9.77 10.68
N ARG A 368 -35.57 -10.76 11.21
CA ARG A 368 -36.13 -12.05 11.60
C ARG A 368 -37.23 -11.90 12.64
N ASN A 369 -37.03 -11.02 13.63
CA ASN A 369 -38.02 -10.73 14.66
C ASN A 369 -39.24 -9.95 14.15
N SER A 370 -39.14 -9.29 13.00
CA SER A 370 -40.23 -8.51 12.38
C SER A 370 -41.08 -9.35 11.40
N GLY A 371 -40.76 -10.63 11.20
CA GLY A 371 -41.56 -11.54 10.36
C GLY A 371 -41.42 -11.31 8.85
N ILE A 372 -40.42 -10.54 8.40
CA ILE A 372 -40.15 -10.29 6.98
C ILE A 372 -39.35 -11.48 6.43
N SER A 373 -39.86 -12.12 5.38
CA SER A 373 -39.26 -13.29 4.73
C SER A 373 -37.94 -12.94 4.03
N GLU A 374 -36.92 -13.79 4.18
CA GLU A 374 -35.61 -13.68 3.50
C GLU A 374 -35.71 -13.64 1.96
N ASN A 375 -36.84 -14.07 1.39
CA ASN A 375 -37.03 -14.20 -0.06
C ASN A 375 -37.86 -13.09 -0.71
N GLU A 376 -38.33 -12.08 0.04
CA GLU A 376 -38.93 -10.89 -0.56
C GLU A 376 -37.83 -9.90 -0.94
N ILE A 377 -37.47 -9.85 -2.23
CA ILE A 377 -36.71 -8.72 -2.79
C ILE A 377 -37.58 -7.48 -2.59
N PRO A 378 -37.22 -6.52 -1.73
CA PRO A 378 -38.01 -5.32 -1.57
C PRO A 378 -38.00 -4.60 -2.92
N ASN A 379 -39.17 -4.23 -3.44
CA ASN A 379 -39.25 -3.25 -4.52
C ASN A 379 -38.32 -2.08 -4.14
N SER A 380 -37.46 -1.63 -5.07
CA SER A 380 -36.32 -0.72 -4.85
C SER A 380 -36.62 0.61 -4.12
N THR A 381 -37.89 0.91 -3.87
CA THR A 381 -38.39 2.03 -3.07
C THR A 381 -38.41 1.76 -1.57
N HIS A 382 -38.45 0.49 -1.13
CA HIS A 382 -38.30 0.06 0.26
C HIS A 382 -36.86 -0.42 0.52
N VAL A 383 -35.89 0.49 0.41
CA VAL A 383 -34.62 0.23 1.09
C VAL A 383 -34.95 0.17 2.57
N ASP A 384 -34.88 -1.05 3.10
CA ASP A 384 -35.35 -1.47 4.42
C ASP A 384 -35.21 -0.36 5.46
N GLU A 385 -36.36 0.19 5.88
CA GLU A 385 -36.45 1.32 6.82
C GLU A 385 -35.69 0.99 8.11
N PHE A 386 -35.62 -0.30 8.48
CA PHE A 386 -34.83 -0.81 9.59
C PHE A 386 -33.31 -0.75 9.36
N CYS A 387 -32.83 -1.08 8.16
CA CYS A 387 -31.41 -0.97 7.84
C CYS A 387 -30.96 0.50 7.82
N VAL A 388 -31.76 1.39 7.22
CA VAL A 388 -31.42 2.82 7.09
C VAL A 388 -31.44 3.56 8.44
N GLN A 389 -32.11 3.02 9.47
CA GLN A 389 -32.06 3.54 10.84
C GLN A 389 -30.71 3.33 11.53
N ARG A 390 -29.95 2.30 11.14
CA ARG A 390 -28.70 1.90 11.81
C ARG A 390 -27.47 1.95 10.92
N LEU A 391 -27.63 1.68 9.62
CA LEU A 391 -26.57 1.73 8.62
C LEU A 391 -26.88 2.80 7.56
N PRO A 392 -25.84 3.41 6.98
CA PRO A 392 -25.98 4.26 5.81
C PRO A 392 -26.72 3.54 4.67
N ARG A 393 -27.70 4.22 4.05
CA ARG A 393 -28.52 3.67 2.96
C ARG A 393 -27.69 3.00 1.86
N LEU A 394 -26.57 3.60 1.48
CA LEU A 394 -25.69 3.03 0.44
C LEU A 394 -25.07 1.69 0.85
N TRP A 395 -24.81 1.46 2.15
CA TRP A 395 -24.33 0.17 2.65
C TRP A 395 -25.44 -0.87 2.66
N CYS A 396 -26.67 -0.48 2.97
CA CYS A 396 -27.83 -1.37 2.84
C CYS A 396 -28.04 -1.84 1.39
N VAL A 397 -27.74 -0.98 0.40
CA VAL A 397 -27.93 -1.28 -1.02
C VAL A 397 -26.71 -2.00 -1.63
N HIS A 398 -25.49 -1.67 -1.20
CA HIS A 398 -24.26 -2.10 -1.87
C HIS A 398 -23.27 -2.86 -0.97
N GLY A 399 -23.62 -3.14 0.28
CA GLY A 399 -22.69 -3.63 1.31
C GLY A 399 -21.76 -2.52 1.83
N PRO A 400 -21.16 -2.66 3.03
CA PRO A 400 -20.14 -1.73 3.48
C PRO A 400 -18.88 -1.87 2.61
N PRO A 401 -18.09 -0.80 2.47
CA PRO A 401 -16.83 -0.88 1.75
C PRO A 401 -15.86 -1.83 2.46
N HIS A 402 -15.92 -1.99 3.79
CA HIS A 402 -14.80 -2.42 4.64
C HIS A 402 -14.87 -3.85 5.16
N ASP A 403 -15.07 -4.79 4.26
CA ASP A 403 -15.07 -6.17 4.66
C ASP A 403 -13.69 -6.76 4.41
N MET A 404 -12.95 -7.01 5.50
CA MET A 404 -11.72 -7.81 5.51
C MET A 404 -12.05 -9.28 5.18
N PHE A 405 -12.56 -9.50 3.96
CA PHE A 405 -13.16 -10.74 3.48
C PHE A 405 -12.21 -11.92 3.41
N THR A 406 -10.91 -11.71 3.63
CA THR A 406 -9.91 -12.77 3.56
C THR A 406 -10.23 -13.89 4.55
N LEU A 407 -10.70 -15.00 4.00
CA LEU A 407 -10.99 -16.24 4.68
C LEU A 407 -10.30 -17.39 3.98
N TYR A 408 -9.18 -17.82 4.54
CA TYR A 408 -8.51 -19.05 4.19
C TYR A 408 -9.48 -20.23 4.23
N GLY A 409 -9.54 -20.97 3.12
CA GLY A 409 -10.38 -22.16 2.99
C GLY A 409 -11.86 -21.90 2.71
N VAL A 410 -12.29 -20.64 2.52
CA VAL A 410 -13.63 -20.32 2.02
C VAL A 410 -13.52 -20.01 0.53
N PRO A 411 -14.08 -20.87 -0.37
CA PRO A 411 -13.95 -20.68 -1.80
C PRO A 411 -14.57 -19.38 -2.30
N LYS A 412 -13.98 -18.88 -3.39
CA LYS A 412 -14.30 -17.70 -4.21
C LYS A 412 -15.77 -17.27 -4.21
N LEU A 413 -15.96 -15.96 -4.44
CA LEU A 413 -17.19 -15.21 -4.76
C LEU A 413 -18.06 -15.75 -5.94
N TYR A 414 -17.97 -17.03 -6.27
CA TYR A 414 -18.90 -17.82 -7.08
C TYR A 414 -19.15 -19.16 -6.38
N GLY A 415 -20.13 -19.18 -5.47
CA GLY A 415 -20.57 -20.34 -4.70
C GLY A 415 -21.72 -19.93 -3.77
N SER A 416 -22.44 -20.90 -3.19
CA SER A 416 -23.49 -20.62 -2.21
C SER A 416 -22.93 -19.75 -1.09
N THR A 417 -23.54 -18.58 -0.89
CA THR A 417 -23.14 -17.58 0.10
C THR A 417 -23.08 -18.23 1.47
N HIS A 418 -21.89 -18.36 2.05
CA HIS A 418 -21.77 -18.49 3.50
C HIS A 418 -22.50 -17.33 4.14
N THR A 419 -23.25 -17.60 5.21
CA THR A 419 -23.92 -16.51 5.91
C THR A 419 -22.86 -15.61 6.54
N SER A 420 -23.12 -14.31 6.59
CA SER A 420 -22.20 -13.33 7.21
C SER A 420 -21.82 -13.70 8.66
N SER A 421 -22.63 -14.49 9.36
CA SER A 421 -22.38 -15.00 10.72
C SER A 421 -21.32 -16.11 10.80
N GLU A 422 -21.17 -16.94 9.77
CA GLU A 422 -20.13 -17.99 9.71
C GLU A 422 -18.74 -17.38 9.42
N ILE A 423 -18.73 -16.30 8.64
CA ILE A 423 -17.54 -15.57 8.19
C ILE A 423 -16.86 -14.85 9.37
N ALA A 424 -17.59 -14.13 10.21
CA ALA A 424 -17.00 -13.33 11.28
C ALA A 424 -16.37 -14.11 12.44
N LYS A 425 -16.83 -15.34 12.71
CA LYS A 425 -16.23 -16.24 13.71
C LYS A 425 -14.79 -16.65 13.34
N LEU A 426 -14.41 -16.49 12.07
CA LEU A 426 -13.09 -16.79 11.54
C LEU A 426 -12.16 -15.55 11.49
N TRP A 427 -12.68 -14.33 11.74
CA TRP A 427 -11.94 -13.06 11.54
C TRP A 427 -11.26 -12.57 12.81
N LEU A 428 -11.91 -12.80 13.96
CA LEU A 428 -11.38 -12.37 15.24
C LEU A 428 -10.39 -13.43 15.75
N PRO A 429 -9.15 -13.06 16.13
CA PRO A 429 -8.38 -13.95 16.97
C PRO A 429 -9.23 -14.28 18.21
N PRO A 430 -9.22 -15.53 18.71
CA PRO A 430 -9.89 -15.83 19.97
C PRO A 430 -9.40 -14.83 21.02
N VAL A 431 -10.34 -14.22 21.74
CA VAL A 431 -10.03 -13.27 22.82
C VAL A 431 -9.15 -14.01 23.80
N ASP A 432 -7.85 -13.68 23.83
CA ASP A 432 -6.97 -14.21 24.84
C ASP A 432 -7.31 -13.52 26.15
N ASN A 433 -8.13 -14.18 26.97
CA ASN A 433 -8.51 -13.72 28.30
C ASN A 433 -7.34 -13.77 29.31
N SER A 434 -6.09 -13.94 28.85
CA SER A 434 -4.89 -13.95 29.69
C SER A 434 -4.12 -12.62 29.64
N ALA A 435 -4.73 -11.56 30.16
CA ALA A 435 -3.96 -10.54 30.87
C ALA A 435 -4.76 -10.04 32.07
N PRO A 436 -4.27 -10.34 33.28
CA PRO A 436 -3.62 -9.25 34.00
C PRO A 436 -2.33 -9.69 34.71
N GLY A 437 -1.28 -8.88 34.57
CA GLY A 437 -0.08 -8.96 35.42
C GLY A 437 1.12 -9.62 34.75
N GLY A 438 2.18 -8.85 34.59
CA GLY A 438 3.43 -9.33 34.02
C GLY A 438 4.08 -10.43 34.87
N ARG A 439 4.66 -11.43 34.19
CA ARG A 439 5.99 -12.03 34.44
C ARG A 439 6.22 -13.19 33.47
N GLY A 440 7.35 -13.15 32.77
CA GLY A 440 7.98 -14.33 32.17
C GLY A 440 7.53 -14.67 30.75
N ILE A 441 8.25 -14.14 29.75
CA ILE A 441 8.33 -14.77 28.44
C ILE A 441 9.13 -16.06 28.64
N THR A 442 8.46 -17.19 28.83
CA THR A 442 9.08 -18.51 28.69
C THR A 442 8.71 -19.08 27.33
N ASN A 443 9.74 -19.57 26.63
CA ASN A 443 9.66 -20.24 25.34
C ASN A 443 8.57 -21.33 25.33
N SER A 444 7.41 -21.06 24.75
CA SER A 444 6.43 -22.09 24.36
C SER A 444 6.56 -22.44 22.88
N ARG A 445 7.74 -22.91 22.48
CA ARG A 445 7.84 -23.86 21.35
C ARG A 445 7.23 -25.19 21.81
N ARG A 446 5.91 -25.35 21.70
CA ARG A 446 5.14 -26.62 21.63
C ARG A 446 3.72 -26.41 22.19
N ASN A 447 2.80 -26.11 21.30
CA ASN A 447 1.50 -26.78 21.12
C ASN A 447 0.68 -25.93 20.15
N GLY A 448 -0.02 -26.58 19.23
CA GLY A 448 -0.68 -25.95 18.10
C GLY A 448 -1.80 -24.99 18.51
N ALA A 449 -1.45 -23.74 18.80
CA ALA A 449 -2.33 -22.64 18.49
C ALA A 449 -2.50 -22.67 16.96
N ALA A 450 -3.70 -22.97 16.48
CA ALA A 450 -4.00 -22.98 15.06
C ALA A 450 -3.47 -21.67 14.44
N LYS A 451 -2.51 -21.77 13.51
CA LYS A 451 -2.04 -20.58 12.78
C LYS A 451 -3.27 -19.94 12.15
N ASN A 452 -3.59 -18.71 12.54
CA ASN A 452 -4.69 -18.00 11.91
C ASN A 452 -4.25 -17.57 10.51
N LEU A 453 -4.57 -18.39 9.52
CA LEU A 453 -4.24 -18.17 8.11
C LEU A 453 -4.99 -16.97 7.50
N ASN A 454 -5.90 -16.36 8.25
CA ASN A 454 -6.58 -15.14 7.83
C ASN A 454 -5.79 -13.88 8.18
N VAL A 455 -4.64 -13.96 8.87
CA VAL A 455 -3.80 -12.80 9.22
C VAL A 455 -2.62 -12.68 8.27
N PHE A 456 -2.45 -11.51 7.65
CA PHE A 456 -1.35 -11.22 6.73
C PHE A 456 -0.05 -10.93 7.46
N PHE A 457 -0.09 -10.10 8.50
CA PHE A 457 1.07 -9.58 9.22
C PHE A 457 0.94 -9.93 10.71
N PRO A 458 1.50 -11.06 11.16
CA PRO A 458 1.38 -11.50 12.54
C PRO A 458 1.96 -10.48 13.53
N SER A 459 1.13 -9.94 14.41
CA SER A 459 1.51 -8.84 15.32
C SER A 459 2.62 -9.21 16.31
N TRP A 460 2.82 -10.48 16.61
CA TRP A 460 3.92 -10.94 17.46
C TRP A 460 5.30 -10.77 16.79
N GLU A 461 5.36 -10.74 15.46
CA GLU A 461 6.59 -10.43 14.71
C GLU A 461 6.91 -8.94 14.65
N ALA A 462 5.93 -8.07 14.91
CA ALA A 462 6.15 -6.63 15.04
C ALA A 462 7.08 -6.28 16.22
N LEU A 463 7.14 -7.15 17.23
CA LEU A 463 7.99 -7.00 18.41
C LEU A 463 9.30 -7.80 18.31
N ALA A 464 9.52 -8.51 17.19
CA ALA A 464 10.72 -9.31 16.98
C ALA A 464 11.97 -8.42 16.99
N ARG A 465 13.10 -9.01 17.39
CA ARG A 465 14.41 -8.36 17.43
C ARG A 465 15.47 -9.31 16.92
N GLY A 466 16.54 -8.77 16.37
CA GLY A 466 17.66 -9.52 15.80
C GLY A 466 17.81 -9.28 14.30
N ALA A 467 18.99 -9.64 13.80
CA ALA A 467 19.41 -9.25 12.46
C ALA A 467 18.50 -9.81 11.37
N VAL A 468 18.04 -11.06 11.53
CA VAL A 468 17.19 -11.81 10.58
C VAL A 468 16.47 -12.95 11.33
N LEU A 469 15.19 -13.21 11.03
CA LEU A 469 14.51 -14.42 11.52
C LEU A 469 14.98 -15.65 10.71
N GLU A 470 15.55 -16.66 11.38
CA GLU A 470 16.14 -17.86 10.73
C GLU A 470 15.18 -18.65 9.82
N ALA A 471 13.86 -18.50 9.98
CA ALA A 471 12.87 -19.21 9.17
C ALA A 471 12.66 -18.63 7.76
N GLY A 472 13.12 -17.40 7.50
CA GLY A 472 12.90 -16.69 6.24
C GLY A 472 14.14 -15.99 5.66
N GLY A 473 15.22 -15.87 6.43
CA GLY A 473 16.44 -15.14 6.09
C GLY A 473 17.24 -15.59 4.87
N GLY A 474 16.79 -16.62 4.16
CA GLY A 474 17.47 -17.21 3.00
C GLY A 474 16.75 -16.98 1.67
N VAL A 475 15.61 -16.27 1.64
CA VAL A 475 14.94 -15.97 0.38
C VAL A 475 15.76 -14.95 -0.40
N MET A 476 16.37 -15.40 -1.49
CA MET A 476 17.02 -14.51 -2.45
C MET A 476 15.98 -13.96 -3.40
N ASP A 477 16.04 -12.64 -3.64
CA ASP A 477 15.13 -11.89 -4.50
C ASP A 477 15.81 -10.53 -4.80
N ASP A 478 15.19 -9.65 -5.59
CA ASP A 478 15.71 -8.36 -6.04
C ASP A 478 16.25 -7.48 -4.91
N HIS A 479 15.74 -7.61 -3.68
CA HIS A 479 16.14 -6.80 -2.53
C HIS A 479 17.60 -6.99 -2.10
N ILE A 480 18.25 -8.10 -2.47
CA ILE A 480 19.61 -8.44 -2.00
C ILE A 480 20.65 -7.35 -2.37
N HIS A 481 20.41 -6.62 -3.47
CA HIS A 481 21.30 -5.54 -3.93
C HIS A 481 21.08 -4.22 -3.18
N TRP A 482 20.02 -4.14 -2.39
CA TRP A 482 19.54 -2.95 -1.67
C TRP A 482 19.69 -3.06 -0.15
N LEU A 483 20.24 -4.17 0.37
CA LEU A 483 20.47 -4.39 1.81
C LEU A 483 21.37 -3.36 2.50
N GLU A 484 22.14 -2.59 1.72
CA GLU A 484 22.98 -1.48 2.22
C GLU A 484 22.23 -0.15 2.33
N THR A 485 20.98 -0.08 1.89
CA THR A 485 20.10 1.07 2.17
C THR A 485 19.78 1.14 3.67
N GLN A 486 19.10 2.21 4.10
CA GLN A 486 18.77 2.33 5.53
C GLN A 486 17.87 1.20 6.03
N ARG A 487 16.90 0.77 5.20
CA ARG A 487 15.91 -0.26 5.55
C ARG A 487 15.43 -1.00 4.32
N VAL A 488 15.33 -2.32 4.43
CA VAL A 488 14.70 -3.20 3.43
C VAL A 488 13.53 -3.93 4.06
N LEU A 489 12.34 -3.75 3.49
CA LEU A 489 11.13 -4.48 3.83
C LEU A 489 10.78 -5.43 2.67
N HIS A 490 10.93 -6.73 2.90
CA HIS A 490 10.59 -7.76 1.92
C HIS A 490 9.20 -8.30 2.21
N LEU A 491 8.25 -7.97 1.34
CA LEU A 491 6.86 -8.41 1.40
C LEU A 491 6.67 -9.59 0.45
N ILE A 492 7.12 -10.75 0.89
CA ILE A 492 6.89 -12.04 0.25
C ILE A 492 6.23 -12.98 1.28
N PRO A 493 5.15 -13.71 0.92
CA PRO A 493 4.53 -14.62 1.87
C PRO A 493 5.43 -15.84 2.13
N ALA A 494 5.34 -16.43 3.33
CA ALA A 494 5.88 -17.75 3.61
C ALA A 494 4.83 -18.64 4.33
N PRO A 495 4.58 -19.87 3.85
CA PRO A 495 5.15 -20.50 2.66
C PRO A 495 4.76 -19.78 1.36
N PHE A 496 5.50 -20.02 0.29
CA PHE A 496 5.15 -19.52 -1.05
C PHE A 496 3.82 -20.13 -1.52
N PRO A 497 3.10 -19.45 -2.43
CA PRO A 497 1.91 -20.00 -3.07
C PRO A 497 2.16 -21.40 -3.64
N THR A 498 1.16 -22.28 -3.56
CA THR A 498 1.26 -23.64 -4.09
C THR A 498 1.46 -23.69 -5.60
N SER A 499 0.98 -22.66 -6.31
CA SER A 499 1.17 -22.46 -7.73
C SER A 499 2.54 -21.92 -8.14
N TRP A 500 3.38 -21.46 -7.20
CA TRP A 500 4.68 -20.86 -7.51
C TRP A 500 5.51 -21.76 -8.43
N HIS A 501 5.98 -21.20 -9.54
CA HIS A 501 6.75 -21.91 -10.58
C HIS A 501 6.05 -23.13 -11.21
N THR A 502 4.71 -23.11 -11.25
CA THR A 502 3.89 -24.11 -11.95
C THR A 502 2.97 -23.45 -12.99
N ALA A 503 2.38 -24.26 -13.88
CA ALA A 503 1.40 -23.75 -14.84
C ALA A 503 0.11 -23.22 -14.18
N GLN A 504 -0.12 -23.54 -12.90
CA GLN A 504 -1.28 -23.11 -12.11
C GLN A 504 -1.17 -21.66 -11.63
N ASP A 505 -0.02 -21.00 -11.81
CA ASP A 505 0.10 -19.55 -11.57
C ASP A 505 -0.46 -18.75 -12.76
N ASP A 506 -1.71 -19.07 -13.11
CA ASP A 506 -2.47 -18.56 -14.26
C ASP A 506 -3.55 -17.55 -13.84
N GLY A 507 -3.62 -17.24 -12.55
CA GLY A 507 -4.64 -16.39 -11.93
C GLY A 507 -5.78 -17.15 -11.27
N SER A 508 -5.87 -18.48 -11.46
CA SER A 508 -6.94 -19.29 -10.87
C SER A 508 -6.81 -19.45 -9.36
N GLU A 509 -5.62 -19.36 -8.76
CA GLU A 509 -5.47 -19.37 -7.29
C GLU A 509 -5.60 -17.99 -6.63
N ILE A 510 -5.70 -16.92 -7.42
CA ILE A 510 -5.86 -15.56 -6.90
C ILE A 510 -7.21 -15.40 -6.21
N ASP A 511 -7.17 -14.95 -4.96
CA ASP A 511 -8.36 -14.71 -4.15
C ASP A 511 -8.74 -13.23 -4.16
N GLY A 512 -9.98 -12.94 -4.55
CA GLY A 512 -10.47 -11.58 -4.69
C GLY A 512 -10.53 -10.82 -3.36
N GLY A 513 -10.88 -11.50 -2.27
CA GLY A 513 -10.92 -10.92 -0.92
C GLY A 513 -9.51 -10.53 -0.46
N THR A 514 -8.59 -11.48 -0.54
CA THR A 514 -7.15 -11.27 -0.28
C THR A 514 -6.60 -10.11 -1.08
N VAL A 515 -6.90 -10.05 -2.38
CA VAL A 515 -6.38 -8.99 -3.24
C VAL A 515 -6.86 -7.60 -2.79
N VAL A 516 -8.14 -7.46 -2.46
CA VAL A 516 -8.71 -6.18 -2.01
C VAL A 516 -8.20 -5.78 -0.63
N ASP A 517 -8.16 -6.71 0.32
CA ASP A 517 -7.75 -6.44 1.69
C ASP A 517 -6.28 -6.06 1.79
N LEU A 518 -5.42 -6.83 1.11
CA LEU A 518 -4.00 -6.57 1.08
C LEU A 518 -3.71 -5.23 0.39
N PHE A 519 -4.38 -4.93 -0.74
CA PHE A 519 -4.23 -3.62 -1.39
C PHE A 519 -4.58 -2.45 -0.46
N ARG A 520 -5.64 -2.58 0.35
CA ARG A 520 -6.03 -1.52 1.30
C ARG A 520 -4.94 -1.27 2.32
N ILE A 521 -4.42 -2.33 2.93
CA ILE A 521 -3.35 -2.23 3.92
C ILE A 521 -2.10 -1.61 3.30
N LEU A 522 -1.68 -2.07 2.12
CA LEU A 522 -0.47 -1.61 1.44
C LEU A 522 -0.58 -0.16 0.95
N CYS A 523 -1.75 0.21 0.42
CA CYS A 523 -2.02 1.57 -0.04
C CYS A 523 -2.07 2.53 1.16
N GLU A 524 -2.78 2.18 2.23
CA GLU A 524 -2.82 2.99 3.45
C GLU A 524 -1.44 3.11 4.09
N PHE A 525 -0.67 2.01 4.16
CA PHE A 525 0.72 2.01 4.61
C PHE A 525 1.55 3.08 3.90
N THR A 526 1.48 3.14 2.56
CA THR A 526 2.19 4.13 1.74
C THR A 526 1.79 5.56 2.11
N LEU A 527 0.49 5.83 2.30
CA LEU A 527 -0.02 7.15 2.65
C LEU A 527 0.42 7.59 4.06
N HIS A 528 0.67 6.64 4.97
CA HIS A 528 1.15 6.93 6.33
C HIS A 528 2.64 7.25 6.43
N LEU A 529 3.46 6.93 5.41
CA LEU A 529 4.92 7.08 5.49
C LEU A 529 5.40 8.52 5.75
N GLY A 530 4.57 9.52 5.45
CA GLY A 530 4.84 10.94 5.71
C GLY A 530 4.66 11.40 7.15
N GLU A 531 3.91 10.64 7.97
CA GLU A 531 3.59 11.00 9.36
C GLU A 531 4.72 10.61 10.34
N GLY A 532 5.69 9.83 9.87
CA GLY A 532 6.61 9.07 10.73
C GLY A 532 6.04 7.68 11.01
N TRP A 533 6.73 6.91 11.85
CA TRP A 533 6.44 5.49 11.98
C TRP A 533 5.27 5.19 12.93
N MET A 534 5.23 5.87 14.07
CA MET A 534 4.23 5.65 15.13
C MET A 534 3.88 7.00 15.73
N GLU A 535 2.59 7.36 15.76
CA GLU A 535 2.12 8.34 16.72
C GLU A 535 2.34 7.74 18.12
N THR A 536 2.83 8.54 19.07
CA THR A 536 2.80 8.13 20.48
C THR A 536 1.34 7.85 20.82
N VAL A 537 0.98 6.57 20.89
CA VAL A 537 -0.28 6.15 21.51
C VAL A 537 -0.17 6.61 22.96
N SER A 538 -0.85 7.71 23.27
CA SER A 538 -0.96 8.27 24.61
C SER A 538 -1.92 7.45 25.45
#